data_AF-A0A5C6B8W6-F1
#
_entry.id   AF-A0A5C6B8W6-F1
#
_cell.length_a   1.000
_cell.length_b   1.000
_cell.length_c   1.000
_cell.angle_alpha   90.00
_cell.angle_beta   90.00
_cell.angle_gamma   90.00
#
_symmetry.space_group_name_H-M   'P 1'
#
loop_
_entity.id
_entity.type
_entity.pdbx_description
1 polymer ?
#
loop_
_entity_poly.entity_id
_entity_poly.type
_entity_poly.pdbx_seq_one_letter_code
_entity_poly.pdbx_strand_id
1 'polypeptide(L)'
;MPRRESLPSDSQPQLSLFRGDDPRQERELDRITGIAEKRTRTMPLRILVPLLMDAHEKNRFWLEDFAEDVVHVDADLHEILIAYQKIRISDAA
;
A
#
# COMPACT_ATOMS: atom_id res chain seq x y z
N MET A 1 -4.00 -28.73 -57.98
CA MET A 1 -3.50 -27.34 -58.01
C MET A 1 -4.11 -26.60 -59.19
N PRO A 2 -4.44 -25.29 -59.13
CA PRO A 2 -4.67 -24.42 -57.96
C PRO A 2 -5.94 -23.53 -58.08
N ARG A 3 -6.53 -23.06 -56.96
CA ARG A 3 -7.48 -21.93 -56.96
C ARG A 3 -7.46 -21.15 -55.62
N ARG A 4 -6.87 -19.96 -55.71
CA ARG A 4 -7.12 -18.67 -55.02
C ARG A 4 -7.21 -18.61 -53.50
N GLU A 5 -6.31 -17.79 -52.96
CA GLU A 5 -6.25 -17.27 -51.60
C GLU A 5 -7.53 -16.52 -51.20
N SER A 6 -7.94 -16.72 -49.95
CA SER A 6 -8.77 -15.79 -49.19
C SER A 6 -8.41 -15.95 -47.72
N LEU A 7 -7.52 -15.07 -47.24
CA LEU A 7 -7.27 -14.83 -45.82
C LEU A 7 -8.53 -14.23 -45.19
N PRO A 8 -9.09 -14.79 -44.11
CA PRO A 8 -9.96 -14.01 -43.27
C PRO A 8 -9.13 -13.37 -42.16
N SER A 9 -8.98 -12.06 -42.32
CA SER A 9 -9.06 -11.05 -41.27
C SER A 9 -8.18 -11.28 -40.05
N ASP A 10 -7.14 -10.46 -39.97
CA ASP A 10 -6.59 -9.90 -38.74
C ASP A 10 -7.44 -10.22 -37.51
N SER A 11 -6.85 -11.00 -36.61
CA SER A 11 -7.21 -11.03 -35.20
C SER A 11 -7.10 -9.61 -34.67
N GLN A 12 -8.12 -8.79 -34.94
CA GLN A 12 -8.34 -7.53 -34.25
C GLN A 12 -8.33 -7.86 -32.76
N PRO A 13 -7.52 -7.19 -31.94
CA PRO A 13 -7.69 -7.28 -30.51
C PRO A 13 -9.11 -6.82 -30.23
N GLN A 14 -9.98 -7.74 -29.81
CA GLN A 14 -11.25 -7.38 -29.20
C GLN A 14 -10.89 -6.62 -27.93
N LEU A 15 -10.79 -5.30 -28.07
CA LEU A 15 -10.88 -4.35 -26.98
C LEU A 15 -12.28 -4.53 -26.42
N SER A 16 -12.42 -5.51 -25.54
CA SER A 16 -13.53 -5.61 -24.61
C SER A 16 -13.55 -4.30 -23.88
N LEU A 17 -14.44 -3.40 -24.31
CA LEU A 17 -14.78 -2.18 -23.61
C LEU A 17 -15.13 -2.62 -22.19
N PHE A 18 -14.18 -2.44 -21.28
CA PHE A 18 -14.35 -2.69 -19.85
C PHE A 18 -15.47 -1.78 -19.39
N ARG A 19 -16.68 -2.32 -19.37
CA ARG A 19 -17.85 -1.67 -18.80
C ARG A 19 -17.58 -1.60 -17.29
N GLY A 20 -17.25 -0.41 -16.82
CA GLY A 20 -16.86 -0.10 -15.43
C GLY A 20 -17.99 -0.23 -14.41
N ASP A 21 -18.93 -1.16 -14.60
CA ASP A 21 -20.07 -1.36 -13.71
C ASP A 21 -19.77 -2.42 -12.62
N ASP A 22 -18.54 -2.97 -12.57
CA ASP A 22 -18.14 -3.84 -11.46
C ASP A 22 -17.61 -2.99 -10.29
N PRO A 23 -18.33 -2.90 -9.16
CA PRO A 23 -17.88 -2.15 -7.99
C PRO A 23 -16.61 -2.73 -7.38
N ARG A 24 -16.17 -3.94 -7.75
CA ARG A 24 -14.85 -4.47 -7.39
C ARG A 24 -13.74 -3.87 -8.25
N GLN A 25 -14.02 -3.63 -9.53
CA GLN A 25 -13.06 -3.03 -10.46
C GLN A 25 -12.87 -1.54 -10.17
N GLU A 26 -13.95 -0.82 -9.86
CA GLU A 26 -13.88 0.59 -9.42
C GLU A 26 -13.02 0.75 -8.16
N ARG A 27 -13.20 -0.12 -7.16
CA ARG A 27 -12.36 -0.18 -5.95
C ARG A 27 -10.90 -0.57 -6.20
N GLU A 28 -10.60 -1.20 -7.33
CA GLU A 28 -9.22 -1.54 -7.72
C GLU A 28 -8.59 -0.38 -8.49
N LEU A 29 -9.37 0.29 -9.35
CA LEU A 29 -8.98 1.52 -10.03
C LEU A 29 -8.69 2.63 -9.02
N ASP A 30 -9.53 2.81 -7.98
CA ASP A 30 -9.32 3.79 -6.92
C ASP A 30 -8.03 3.55 -6.12
N ARG A 31 -7.58 2.29 -6.01
CA ARG A 31 -6.28 1.96 -5.38
C ARG A 31 -5.11 2.32 -6.28
N ILE A 32 -5.24 2.08 -7.58
CA ILE A 32 -4.20 2.37 -8.57
C ILE A 32 -4.06 3.89 -8.77
N THR A 33 -5.17 4.62 -8.73
CA THR A 33 -5.20 6.08 -8.89
C THR A 33 -4.93 6.85 -7.59
N GLY A 34 -4.91 6.16 -6.44
CA GLY A 34 -4.68 6.78 -5.12
C GLY A 34 -5.87 7.59 -4.59
N ILE A 35 -7.06 7.45 -5.20
CA ILE A 35 -8.27 8.19 -4.85
C ILE A 35 -9.02 7.49 -3.69
N ALA A 36 -8.81 6.19 -3.47
CA ALA A 36 -9.40 5.47 -2.34
C ALA A 36 -8.79 5.88 -0.99
N GLU A 37 -9.65 6.07 0.02
CA GLU A 37 -9.23 6.23 1.41
C GLU A 37 -8.32 5.07 1.85
N LYS A 38 -7.20 5.39 2.50
CA LYS A 38 -6.28 4.39 3.05
C LYS A 38 -7.04 3.49 4.02
N ARG A 39 -7.06 2.19 3.72
CA ARG A 39 -7.73 1.20 4.57
C ARG A 39 -6.92 0.96 5.84
N THR A 40 -7.24 1.69 6.89
CA THR A 40 -6.62 1.53 8.20
C THR A 40 -7.11 0.26 8.89
N ARG A 41 -6.19 -0.44 9.56
CA ARG A 41 -6.48 -1.64 10.36
C ARG A 41 -5.93 -1.45 11.77
N THR A 42 -6.72 -1.85 12.77
CA THR A 42 -6.28 -1.87 14.16
C THR A 42 -5.57 -3.19 14.47
N MET A 43 -4.40 -3.11 15.09
CA MET A 43 -3.66 -4.29 15.56
C MET A 43 -2.89 -4.00 16.85
N PRO A 44 -2.59 -5.03 17.67
CA PRO A 44 -1.82 -4.84 18.90
C PRO A 44 -0.39 -4.35 18.66
N LEU A 45 0.08 -3.40 19.47
CA LEU A 45 1.45 -2.87 19.39
C LEU A 45 2.54 -3.93 19.57
N ARG A 46 2.29 -4.92 20.43
CA ARG A 46 3.18 -6.07 20.63
C ARG A 46 3.42 -6.90 19.36
N ILE A 47 2.57 -6.74 18.35
CA ILE A 47 2.72 -7.39 17.03
C ILE A 47 3.32 -6.39 16.04
N LEU A 48 2.80 -5.16 15.99
CA LEU A 48 3.25 -4.13 15.06
C LEU A 48 4.73 -3.75 15.26
N VAL A 49 5.12 -3.38 16.48
CA VAL A 49 6.45 -2.81 16.76
C VAL A 49 7.57 -3.80 16.41
N PRO A 50 7.53 -5.09 16.81
CA PRO A 50 8.58 -6.04 16.42
C PRO A 50 8.70 -6.24 14.91
N LEU A 51 7.60 -6.19 14.16
CA LEU A 51 7.63 -6.32 12.70
C LEU A 51 8.29 -5.12 12.03
N LEU A 52 8.00 -3.90 12.51
CA LEU A 52 8.64 -2.69 12.01
C LEU A 52 10.14 -2.66 12.35
N MET A 53 10.51 -3.09 13.56
CA MET A 53 11.92 -3.22 13.96
C MET A 53 12.66 -4.23 13.08
N ASP A 54 12.09 -5.42 12.84
CA ASP A 54 12.67 -6.44 11.95
C ASP A 54 12.84 -5.92 10.52
N ALA A 55 11.84 -5.19 10.01
CA ALA A 55 11.90 -4.58 8.69
C ALA A 55 12.98 -3.50 8.59
N HIS A 56 13.12 -2.67 9.63
CA HIS A 56 14.14 -1.63 9.72
C HIS A 56 15.55 -2.23 9.81
N GLU A 57 15.78 -3.19 10.72
CA GLU A 57 17.08 -3.89 10.88
C GLU A 57 17.52 -4.60 9.59
N LYS A 58 16.56 -5.10 8.81
CA LYS A 58 16.81 -5.78 7.52
C LYS A 58 16.79 -4.84 6.31
N ASN A 59 16.73 -3.52 6.51
CA ASN A 59 16.68 -2.50 5.45
C ASN A 59 15.65 -2.82 4.35
N ARG A 60 14.41 -3.14 4.75
CA ARG A 60 13.35 -3.43 3.79
C ARG A 60 12.88 -2.13 3.12
N PHE A 61 13.16 -2.00 1.83
CA PHE A 61 12.82 -0.81 1.03
C PHE A 61 11.35 -0.37 1.12
N TRP A 62 10.40 -1.31 1.24
CA TRP A 62 8.98 -0.97 1.35
C TRP A 62 8.66 -0.13 2.59
N LEU A 63 9.49 -0.16 3.65
CA LEU A 63 9.24 0.60 4.87
C LEU A 63 9.33 2.12 4.62
N GLU A 64 10.19 2.55 3.69
CA GLU A 64 10.34 3.96 3.31
C GLU A 64 9.08 4.51 2.64
N ASP A 65 8.31 3.66 1.95
CA ASP A 65 7.04 4.04 1.31
C ASP A 65 5.98 4.51 2.33
N PHE A 66 6.19 4.19 3.62
CA PHE A 66 5.28 4.56 4.73
C PHE A 66 5.89 5.61 5.67
N ALA A 67 7.03 6.23 5.34
CA ALA A 67 7.72 7.15 6.24
C ALA A 67 6.89 8.39 6.63
N GLU A 68 6.05 8.87 5.71
CA GLU A 68 5.19 10.05 5.90
C GLU A 68 3.77 9.69 6.36
N ASP A 69 3.50 8.40 6.63
CA ASP A 69 2.17 7.96 7.03
C ASP A 69 1.87 8.23 8.51
N VAL A 70 0.66 8.74 8.77
CA VAL A 70 0.21 9.04 10.13
C VAL A 70 -0.42 7.80 10.76
N VAL A 71 0.14 7.37 11.90
CA VAL A 71 -0.43 6.31 12.75
C VAL A 71 -1.24 6.91 13.90
N HIS A 72 -2.38 6.28 14.20
CA HIS A 72 -3.20 6.65 15.35
C HIS A 72 -2.81 5.79 16.55
N VAL A 73 -2.43 6.43 17.64
CA VAL A 73 -2.06 5.80 18.92
C VAL A 73 -2.93 6.35 20.04
N ASP A 74 -3.03 5.59 21.14
CA ASP A 74 -3.68 6.06 22.35
C ASP A 74 -2.95 7.31 22.90
N ALA A 75 -3.71 8.26 23.46
CA ALA A 75 -3.16 9.47 24.05
C ALA A 75 -2.18 9.17 25.19
N ASP A 76 -2.52 8.21 26.06
CA ASP A 76 -1.66 7.83 27.19
C ASP A 76 -0.31 7.29 26.71
N LEU A 77 -0.33 6.48 25.64
CA LEU A 77 0.88 5.95 25.04
C LEU A 77 1.72 7.06 24.39
N HIS A 78 1.06 7.98 23.67
CA HIS A 78 1.74 9.10 23.03
C HIS A 78 2.49 9.96 24.05
N GLU A 79 1.87 10.25 25.20
CA GLU A 79 2.52 10.99 26.28
C GLU A 79 3.77 10.27 26.83
N ILE A 80 3.68 8.95 27.02
CA ILE A 80 4.82 8.12 27.45
C ILE A 80 5.95 8.16 26.42
N LEU A 81 5.63 8.08 25.12
CA LEU A 81 6.64 8.12 24.05
C LEU A 81 7.35 9.48 23.98
N ILE A 82 6.63 10.58 24.15
CA ILE A 82 7.24 11.93 24.24
C ILE A 82 8.17 12.02 25.44
N ALA A 83 7.74 11.55 26.61
CA ALA A 83 8.58 11.57 27.81
C ALA A 83 9.85 10.72 27.63
N TYR A 84 9.71 9.52 27.05
CA TYR A 84 10.83 8.63 26.74
C TYR A 84 11.83 9.27 25.77
N GLN A 85 11.35 9.93 24.71
CA GLN A 85 12.20 10.62 23.75
C GLN A 85 13.03 11.74 24.42
N LYS A 86 12.42 12.52 25.31
CA LYS A 86 13.12 13.59 26.03
C LYS A 86 14.27 13.06 26.88
N ILE A 87 14.09 11.93 27.55
CA ILE A 87 15.13 11.27 28.34
C ILE A 87 16.29 10.83 27.43
N ARG A 88 15.99 10.21 26.29
CA ARG A 88 17.01 9.76 25.34
C ARG A 88 17.85 10.89 24.76
N ILE A 89 17.22 12.04 24.48
CA ILE A 89 17.92 13.22 23.98
C ILE A 89 18.79 13.83 25.09
N SER A 90 18.28 13.90 26.32
CA SER A 90 19.06 14.42 27.46
C SER A 90 20.26 13.54 27.82
N ASP A 91 20.15 12.22 27.66
CA ASP A 91 21.24 11.27 27.95
C ASP A 91 22.38 11.33 26.90
N ALA A 92 22.11 11.93 25.73
CA ALA A 92 23.08 12.05 24.64
C ALA A 92 23.80 13.41 24.60
N ALA A 93 23.51 14.32 25.54
CA ALA A 93 24.08 15.67 25.66
C ALA A 93 25.08 15.77 26.81
#